data_AF-A0A920IC05-F1
#
_entry.id   AF-A0A920IC05-F1
#
_cell.length_a   1.000
_cell.length_b   1.000
_cell.length_c   1.000
_cell.angle_alpha   90.00
_cell.angle_beta   90.00
_cell.angle_gamma   90.00
#
_symmetry.space_group_name_H-M   'P 1'
#
loop_
_entity.id
_entity.type
_entity.pdbx_description
1 polymer ?
#
loop_
_entity_poly.entity_id
_entity_poly.type
_entity_poly.pdbx_seq_one_letter_code
_entity_poly.pdbx_strand_id
1 'polypeptide(L)'
;MTKFIGGHGTSIGGVIIDSGNFNWTAKPEQQPLMNTPDNSYHGAVWGELVPEALGAPIAFAIRARVVLLRDLGPAISPTNAFQIIQGLETLPLRYREQQANAQKLADYFSSHNQVFNVIYPSYFSGADKERADKYMRTGYGPLLGIELKGGEKAGRQLIDNLKMIYHVANIGDARTLAIHPASTTHSQLSKTEQLETGVTPGYVRFSVGIEHIDDIIADIEQALDPIEKA
;
A
#
# COMPACT_ATOMS: atom_id res chain seq x y z
N MET A 1 -4.37 -7.18 4.01
CA MET A 1 -5.50 -6.89 4.90
C MET A 1 -5.16 -5.89 5.99
N THR A 2 -3.95 -5.91 6.56
CA THR A 2 -3.48 -4.94 7.57
C THR A 2 -3.70 -3.45 7.25
N LYS A 3 -3.63 -3.11 5.96
CA LYS A 3 -3.75 -1.75 5.43
C LYS A 3 -5.24 -1.43 5.17
N PHE A 4 -5.58 -0.88 4.01
CA PHE A 4 -6.92 -0.39 3.65
C PHE A 4 -8.11 -1.31 3.95
N ILE A 5 -7.97 -2.63 3.73
CA ILE A 5 -9.07 -3.59 4.00
C ILE A 5 -9.46 -3.56 5.47
N GLY A 6 -8.50 -3.74 6.39
CA GLY A 6 -8.74 -3.62 7.83
C GLY A 6 -8.96 -2.16 8.25
N GLY A 7 -8.23 -1.21 7.65
CA GLY A 7 -8.56 0.20 7.66
C GLY A 7 -8.31 0.98 8.96
N HIS A 8 -8.09 0.31 10.09
CA HIS A 8 -8.07 0.95 11.41
C HIS A 8 -6.72 0.83 12.15
N GLY A 9 -5.70 0.23 11.52
CA GLY A 9 -4.37 0.07 12.13
C GLY A 9 -4.34 -0.85 13.36
N THR A 10 -5.36 -1.68 13.57
CA THR A 10 -5.53 -2.51 14.77
C THR A 10 -5.13 -3.98 14.59
N SER A 11 -5.08 -4.47 13.36
CA SER A 11 -5.07 -5.91 13.08
C SER A 11 -4.13 -6.25 11.93
N ILE A 12 -3.22 -7.19 12.14
CA ILE A 12 -2.29 -7.66 11.12
C ILE A 12 -2.88 -8.86 10.39
N GLY A 13 -2.82 -8.83 9.04
CA GLY A 13 -3.23 -9.95 8.20
C GLY A 13 -2.83 -9.82 6.72
N GLY A 14 -2.49 -10.96 6.11
CA GLY A 14 -2.22 -11.13 4.68
C GLY A 14 -3.21 -12.09 4.02
N VAL A 15 -3.47 -11.92 2.72
CA VAL A 15 -4.40 -12.76 1.96
C VAL A 15 -3.78 -13.12 0.61
N ILE A 16 -3.96 -14.36 0.19
CA ILE A 16 -3.68 -14.84 -1.17
C ILE A 16 -5.05 -15.06 -1.83
N ILE A 17 -5.24 -14.50 -3.03
CA ILE A 17 -6.46 -14.66 -3.81
C ILE A 17 -6.08 -15.37 -5.11
N ASP A 18 -6.60 -16.58 -5.30
CA ASP A 18 -6.43 -17.35 -6.53
C ASP A 18 -7.65 -17.11 -7.42
N SER A 19 -7.42 -16.57 -8.62
CA SER A 19 -8.49 -16.27 -9.58
C SER A 19 -9.01 -17.52 -10.28
N GLY A 20 -8.26 -18.62 -10.24
CA GLY A 20 -8.56 -19.83 -11.00
C GLY A 20 -8.40 -19.69 -12.52
N ASN A 21 -7.87 -18.57 -13.02
CA ASN A 21 -7.76 -18.30 -14.46
C ASN A 21 -6.40 -18.66 -15.06
N PHE A 22 -5.45 -19.18 -14.27
CA PHE A 22 -4.16 -19.63 -14.77
C PHE A 22 -4.17 -21.15 -14.94
N ASN A 23 -3.89 -21.61 -16.16
CA ASN A 23 -3.77 -23.03 -16.45
C ASN A 23 -2.41 -23.58 -15.98
N TRP A 24 -2.37 -24.15 -14.78
CA TRP A 24 -1.17 -24.74 -14.18
C TRP A 24 -0.62 -25.96 -14.92
N THR A 25 -1.42 -26.62 -15.77
CA THR A 25 -1.01 -27.82 -16.51
C THR A 25 -0.56 -27.52 -17.95
N ALA A 26 -0.68 -26.26 -18.41
CA ALA A 26 -0.30 -25.89 -19.77
C ALA A 26 1.21 -26.01 -20.05
N LYS A 27 2.06 -25.82 -19.03
CA LYS A 27 3.52 -25.93 -19.11
C LYS A 27 4.06 -26.64 -17.86
N PRO A 28 3.87 -27.96 -17.75
CA PRO A 28 4.09 -28.69 -16.51
C PRO A 28 5.55 -28.62 -16.01
N GLU A 29 6.52 -28.62 -16.93
CA GLU A 29 7.95 -28.49 -16.61
C GLU A 29 8.30 -27.15 -15.93
N GLN A 30 7.55 -26.08 -16.22
CA GLN A 30 7.73 -24.77 -15.57
C GLN A 30 6.99 -24.69 -14.24
N GLN A 31 6.08 -25.62 -13.96
CA GLN A 31 5.21 -25.66 -12.79
C GLN A 31 5.32 -27.02 -12.08
N PRO A 32 6.52 -27.52 -11.74
CA PRO A 32 6.71 -28.89 -11.24
C PRO A 32 5.94 -29.11 -9.93
N LEU A 33 5.87 -28.10 -9.06
CA LEU A 33 5.11 -28.18 -7.79
C LEU A 33 3.61 -28.39 -7.97
N MET A 34 3.06 -28.15 -9.16
CA MET A 34 1.66 -28.43 -9.48
C MET A 34 1.47 -29.74 -10.26
N ASN A 35 2.52 -30.23 -10.92
CA ASN A 35 2.42 -31.29 -11.94
C ASN A 35 3.24 -32.55 -11.62
N THR A 36 3.93 -32.62 -10.48
CA THR A 36 4.61 -33.83 -10.02
C THR A 36 4.01 -34.32 -8.69
N PRO A 37 4.07 -35.63 -8.39
CA PRO A 37 3.55 -36.18 -7.14
C PRO A 37 4.13 -35.50 -5.89
N ASP A 38 3.26 -35.02 -5.01
CA ASP A 38 3.62 -34.44 -3.72
C ASP A 38 3.60 -35.51 -2.62
N ASN A 39 4.79 -35.95 -2.21
CA ASN A 39 4.94 -36.98 -1.18
C ASN A 39 4.42 -36.54 0.20
N SER A 40 4.25 -35.24 0.44
CA SER A 40 3.66 -34.74 1.70
C SER A 40 2.13 -34.88 1.74
N TYR A 41 1.52 -35.34 0.64
CA TYR A 41 0.08 -35.46 0.49
C TYR A 41 -0.30 -36.67 -0.39
N HIS A 42 0.24 -37.85 -0.05
CA HIS A 42 -0.10 -39.14 -0.69
C HIS A 42 0.14 -39.19 -2.21
N GLY A 43 1.11 -38.44 -2.72
CA GLY A 43 1.44 -38.41 -4.15
C GLY A 43 0.51 -37.52 -4.99
N ALA A 44 -0.21 -36.60 -4.35
CA ALA A 44 -1.10 -35.65 -5.03
C ALA A 44 -0.40 -34.88 -6.16
N VAL A 45 -1.04 -34.80 -7.32
CA VAL A 45 -0.67 -33.92 -8.43
C VAL A 45 -1.66 -32.76 -8.44
N TRP A 46 -1.28 -31.63 -7.83
CA TRP A 46 -2.21 -30.55 -7.46
C TRP A 46 -2.99 -29.93 -8.62
N GLY A 47 -2.33 -29.78 -9.79
CA GLY A 47 -2.92 -29.20 -10.98
C GLY A 47 -4.09 -30.02 -11.56
N GLU A 48 -4.09 -31.34 -11.32
CA GLU A 48 -5.15 -32.25 -11.75
C GLU A 48 -6.13 -32.54 -10.60
N LEU A 49 -5.59 -32.90 -9.43
CA LEU A 49 -6.37 -33.32 -8.27
C LEU A 49 -7.37 -32.25 -7.81
N VAL A 50 -6.95 -30.98 -7.73
CA VAL A 50 -7.80 -29.94 -7.16
C VAL A 50 -9.01 -29.63 -8.04
N PRO A 51 -8.85 -29.38 -9.35
CA PRO A 51 -10.00 -29.25 -10.25
C PRO A 51 -10.92 -30.46 -10.24
N GLU A 52 -10.38 -31.69 -10.23
CA GLU A 52 -11.17 -32.92 -10.20
C GLU A 52 -12.00 -33.05 -8.92
N ALA A 53 -11.36 -32.86 -7.75
CA ALA A 53 -12.00 -33.07 -6.46
C ALA A 53 -12.97 -31.94 -6.06
N LEU A 54 -12.67 -30.69 -6.43
CA LEU A 54 -13.45 -29.52 -5.99
C LEU A 54 -14.30 -28.89 -7.10
N GLY A 55 -14.14 -29.32 -8.36
CA GLY A 55 -14.80 -28.69 -9.50
C GLY A 55 -14.34 -27.24 -9.75
N ALA A 56 -13.18 -26.84 -9.21
CA ALA A 56 -12.70 -25.46 -9.25
C ALA A 56 -11.19 -25.38 -9.56
N PRO A 57 -10.75 -24.50 -10.48
CA PRO A 57 -9.35 -24.41 -10.93
C PRO A 57 -8.42 -23.64 -9.95
N ILE A 58 -8.58 -23.84 -8.64
CA ILE A 58 -7.88 -23.09 -7.57
C ILE A 58 -6.74 -23.88 -6.91
N ALA A 59 -6.00 -24.64 -7.73
CA ALA A 59 -4.92 -25.53 -7.27
C ALA A 59 -3.87 -24.79 -6.42
N PHE A 60 -3.57 -23.53 -6.75
CA PHE A 60 -2.58 -22.74 -6.02
C PHE A 60 -3.06 -22.39 -4.61
N ALA A 61 -4.29 -21.90 -4.44
CA ALA A 61 -4.83 -21.59 -3.12
C ALA A 61 -4.92 -22.83 -2.22
N ILE A 62 -5.35 -23.97 -2.77
CA ILE A 62 -5.46 -25.22 -2.00
C ILE A 62 -4.08 -25.70 -1.56
N ARG A 63 -3.12 -25.79 -2.49
CA ARG A 63 -1.75 -26.20 -2.16
C ARG A 63 -1.11 -25.26 -1.13
N ALA A 64 -1.27 -23.94 -1.28
CA ALA A 64 -0.76 -22.97 -0.30
C ALA A 64 -1.37 -23.19 1.10
N ARG A 65 -2.63 -23.61 1.20
CA ARG A 65 -3.30 -23.93 2.48
C ARG A 65 -2.80 -25.24 3.09
N VAL A 66 -2.75 -26.32 2.32
CA VAL A 66 -2.49 -27.67 2.87
C VAL A 66 -1.02 -28.00 3.00
N VAL A 67 -0.14 -27.23 2.34
CA VAL A 67 1.31 -27.36 2.44
C VAL A 67 1.90 -26.17 3.21
N LEU A 68 1.87 -24.96 2.64
CA LEU A 68 2.60 -23.83 3.23
C LEU A 68 2.02 -23.39 4.58
N LEU A 69 0.70 -23.20 4.67
CA LEU A 69 0.07 -22.81 5.93
C LEU A 69 0.20 -23.92 6.99
N ARG A 70 0.05 -25.19 6.60
CA ARG A 70 0.22 -26.35 7.49
C ARG A 70 1.63 -26.43 8.08
N ASP A 71 2.64 -26.28 7.22
CA ASP A 71 4.03 -26.58 7.59
C ASP A 71 4.78 -25.36 8.15
N LEU A 72 4.48 -24.15 7.65
CA LEU A 72 5.13 -22.89 8.09
C LEU A 72 4.35 -22.16 9.17
N GLY A 73 3.06 -22.47 9.35
CA GLY A 73 2.22 -21.93 10.41
C GLY A 73 1.85 -20.43 10.40
N PRO A 74 1.84 -19.66 9.28
CA PRO A 74 1.41 -18.26 9.29
C PRO A 74 -0.14 -18.14 9.37
N ALA A 75 -0.74 -18.78 10.37
CA ALA A 75 -2.18 -18.75 10.62
C ALA A 75 -2.61 -17.39 11.16
N ILE A 76 -3.71 -16.85 10.62
CA ILE A 76 -4.30 -15.61 11.11
C ILE A 76 -5.11 -15.85 12.39
N SER A 77 -4.96 -14.97 13.38
CA SER A 77 -5.82 -14.96 14.57
C SER A 77 -7.29 -14.75 14.18
N PRO A 78 -8.24 -15.54 14.74
CA PRO A 78 -9.68 -15.32 14.53
C PRO A 78 -10.13 -13.90 14.92
N THR A 79 -9.55 -13.33 15.97
CA THR A 79 -9.84 -11.95 16.38
C THR A 79 -9.41 -10.93 15.32
N ASN A 80 -8.22 -11.12 14.73
CA ASN A 80 -7.76 -10.26 13.64
C ASN A 80 -8.65 -10.43 12.41
N ALA A 81 -9.03 -11.66 12.07
CA ALA A 81 -9.95 -11.93 10.96
C ALA A 81 -11.30 -11.21 11.16
N PHE A 82 -11.88 -11.30 12.36
CA PHE A 82 -13.11 -10.59 12.70
C PHE A 82 -12.96 -9.07 12.54
N GLN A 83 -11.92 -8.46 13.12
CA GLN A 83 -11.67 -7.02 13.00
C GLN A 83 -11.46 -6.58 11.54
N ILE A 84 -10.78 -7.41 10.74
CA ILE A 84 -10.58 -7.15 9.30
C ILE A 84 -11.90 -7.21 8.53
N ILE A 85 -12.80 -8.14 8.87
CA ILE A 85 -14.14 -8.21 8.27
C ILE A 85 -14.93 -6.93 8.58
N GLN A 86 -14.88 -6.45 9.82
CA GLN A 86 -15.51 -5.17 10.20
C GLN A 86 -14.94 -3.99 9.41
N GLY A 87 -13.62 -3.97 9.19
CA GLY A 87 -13.00 -3.00 8.29
C GLY A 87 -13.52 -3.13 6.85
N LEU A 88 -13.59 -4.36 6.32
CA LEU A 88 -13.98 -4.63 4.93
C LEU A 88 -15.38 -4.10 4.60
N GLU A 89 -16.34 -4.19 5.53
CA GLU A 89 -17.71 -3.66 5.36
C GLU A 89 -17.75 -2.17 5.02
N THR A 90 -16.81 -1.38 5.55
CA THR A 90 -16.73 0.07 5.33
C THR A 90 -15.66 0.49 4.32
N LEU A 91 -14.92 -0.47 3.74
CA LEU A 91 -13.85 -0.19 2.77
C LEU A 91 -14.29 0.71 1.60
N PRO A 92 -15.44 0.49 0.93
CA PRO A 92 -15.85 1.33 -0.20
C PRO A 92 -16.13 2.79 0.18
N LEU A 93 -16.53 3.05 1.43
CA LEU A 93 -16.79 4.40 1.94
C LEU A 93 -15.48 5.08 2.32
N ARG A 94 -14.66 4.41 3.13
CA ARG A 94 -13.36 4.93 3.57
C ARG A 94 -12.44 5.21 2.39
N TYR A 95 -12.31 4.26 1.46
CA TYR A 95 -11.41 4.40 0.32
C TYR A 95 -11.85 5.51 -0.64
N ARG A 96 -13.16 5.77 -0.75
CA ARG A 96 -13.68 6.91 -1.53
C ARG A 96 -13.26 8.24 -0.91
N GLU A 97 -13.46 8.39 0.40
CA GLU A 97 -13.11 9.61 1.13
C GLU A 97 -11.59 9.84 1.12
N GLN A 98 -10.80 8.80 1.41
CA GLN A 98 -9.33 8.88 1.39
C GLN A 98 -8.80 9.31 0.01
N GLN A 99 -9.39 8.83 -1.09
CA GLN A 99 -9.03 9.26 -2.44
C GLN A 99 -9.42 10.71 -2.72
N ALA A 100 -10.61 11.14 -2.31
CA ALA A 100 -11.06 12.52 -2.48
C ALA A 100 -10.17 13.49 -1.70
N ASN A 101 -9.81 13.15 -0.46
CA ASN A 101 -8.88 13.91 0.36
C ASN A 101 -7.48 13.95 -0.25
N ALA A 102 -6.98 12.81 -0.75
CA ALA A 102 -5.66 12.77 -1.38
C ALA A 102 -5.57 13.64 -2.64
N GLN A 103 -6.62 13.68 -3.47
CA GLN A 103 -6.67 14.58 -4.62
C GLN A 103 -6.62 16.05 -4.19
N LYS A 104 -7.50 16.46 -3.26
CA LYS A 104 -7.55 17.84 -2.77
C LYS A 104 -6.22 18.26 -2.13
N LEU A 105 -5.58 17.35 -1.39
CA LEU A 105 -4.28 17.63 -0.79
C LEU A 105 -3.16 17.72 -1.85
N ALA A 106 -3.20 16.89 -2.89
CA ALA A 106 -2.28 17.00 -4.02
C ALA A 106 -2.46 18.35 -4.74
N ASP A 107 -3.71 18.80 -4.91
CA ASP A 107 -4.05 20.10 -5.51
C ASP A 107 -3.46 21.26 -4.69
N TYR A 108 -3.66 21.24 -3.37
CA TYR A 108 -3.05 22.18 -2.44
C TYR A 108 -1.52 22.23 -2.62
N PHE A 109 -0.85 21.08 -2.54
CA PHE A 109 0.61 21.02 -2.68
C PHE A 109 1.13 21.49 -4.02
N SER A 110 0.38 21.25 -5.11
CA SER A 110 0.79 21.67 -6.47
C SER A 110 0.91 23.19 -6.60
N SER A 111 0.23 23.93 -5.75
CA SER A 111 0.26 25.41 -5.70
C SER A 111 1.20 25.97 -4.63
N HIS A 112 1.80 25.12 -3.80
CA HIS A 112 2.54 25.55 -2.62
C HIS A 112 4.01 25.84 -2.91
N ASN A 113 4.52 27.00 -2.50
CA ASN A 113 5.86 27.49 -2.87
C ASN A 113 7.02 26.62 -2.35
N GLN A 114 6.87 25.96 -1.21
CA GLN A 114 7.90 25.05 -0.67
C GLN A 114 7.96 23.67 -1.34
N VAL A 115 6.92 23.31 -2.11
CA VAL A 115 6.85 22.03 -2.80
C VAL A 115 7.52 22.19 -4.17
N PHE A 116 8.51 21.35 -4.43
CA PHE A 116 9.20 21.26 -5.71
C PHE A 116 8.41 20.40 -6.70
N ASN A 117 7.86 19.29 -6.21
CA ASN A 117 7.21 18.29 -7.05
C ASN A 117 6.11 17.56 -6.27
N VAL A 118 5.01 17.24 -6.95
CA VAL A 118 3.90 16.43 -6.42
C VAL A 118 3.90 15.09 -7.13
N ILE A 119 4.04 14.02 -6.36
CA ILE A 119 4.07 12.64 -6.84
C ILE A 119 2.71 12.01 -6.53
N TYR A 120 1.78 12.20 -7.46
CA TYR A 120 0.42 11.65 -7.38
C TYR A 120 -0.11 11.35 -8.78
N PRO A 121 -0.88 10.26 -9.02
CA PRO A 121 -1.20 9.85 -10.39
C PRO A 121 -2.03 10.85 -11.21
N SER A 122 -2.75 11.79 -10.59
CA SER A 122 -3.41 12.88 -11.33
C SER A 122 -2.42 13.83 -11.99
N TYR A 123 -1.22 13.95 -11.45
CA TYR A 123 -0.13 14.82 -11.90
C TYR A 123 0.92 14.10 -12.76
N PHE A 124 0.77 12.80 -12.99
CA PHE A 124 1.65 12.07 -13.89
C PHE A 124 1.49 12.56 -15.34
N SER A 125 2.50 12.29 -16.16
CA SER A 125 2.50 12.57 -17.59
C SER A 125 2.96 11.35 -18.39
N GLY A 126 2.75 11.38 -19.71
CA GLY A 126 3.17 10.32 -20.63
C GLY A 126 2.59 8.93 -20.27
N ALA A 127 3.41 7.90 -20.40
CA ALA A 127 2.99 6.51 -20.24
C ALA A 127 2.48 6.18 -18.82
N ASP A 128 2.96 6.87 -17.78
CA ASP A 128 2.47 6.69 -16.41
C ASP A 128 1.04 7.22 -16.26
N LYS A 129 0.75 8.37 -16.86
CA LYS A 129 -0.59 8.94 -16.88
C LYS A 129 -1.57 8.04 -17.63
N GLU A 130 -1.18 7.57 -18.82
CA GLU A 130 -2.00 6.65 -19.62
C GLU A 130 -2.35 5.37 -18.84
N ARG A 131 -1.38 4.81 -18.09
CA ARG A 131 -1.62 3.64 -17.23
C ARG A 131 -2.56 3.97 -16.07
N ALA A 132 -2.32 5.08 -15.38
CA ALA A 132 -3.15 5.52 -14.27
C ALA A 132 -4.60 5.68 -14.73
N ASP A 133 -4.85 6.42 -15.82
CA ASP A 133 -6.20 6.68 -16.31
C ASP A 133 -6.89 5.41 -16.83
N LYS A 134 -6.14 4.46 -17.41
CA LYS A 134 -6.69 3.19 -17.88
C LYS A 134 -7.20 2.29 -16.75
N TYR A 135 -6.43 2.19 -15.65
CA TYR A 135 -6.67 1.21 -14.59
C TYR A 135 -7.30 1.79 -13.32
N MET A 136 -7.04 3.06 -12.99
CA MET A 136 -7.51 3.72 -11.76
C MET A 136 -8.81 4.52 -12.00
N ARG A 137 -9.88 3.81 -12.34
CA ARG A 137 -11.13 4.41 -12.86
C ARG A 137 -12.01 5.11 -11.82
N THR A 138 -11.77 4.89 -10.53
CA THR A 138 -12.61 5.40 -9.42
C THR A 138 -11.87 6.42 -8.54
N GLY A 139 -10.69 6.88 -8.97
CA GLY A 139 -9.78 7.72 -8.20
C GLY A 139 -8.35 7.18 -8.22
N TYR A 140 -7.38 8.03 -7.88
CA TYR A 140 -5.95 7.74 -7.99
C TYR A 140 -5.32 7.18 -6.71
N GLY A 141 -6.14 6.60 -5.83
CA GLY A 141 -5.69 6.06 -4.55
C GLY A 141 -5.36 7.14 -3.51
N PRO A 142 -5.11 6.74 -2.25
CA PRO A 142 -4.92 7.66 -1.13
C PRO A 142 -3.46 7.86 -0.71
N LEU A 143 -2.50 7.40 -1.53
CA LEU A 143 -1.09 7.62 -1.30
C LEU A 143 -0.60 8.79 -2.14
N LEU A 144 0.10 9.71 -1.48
CA LEU A 144 0.58 10.95 -2.06
C LEU A 144 2.03 11.15 -1.64
N GLY A 145 2.88 11.58 -2.57
CA GLY A 145 4.24 12.01 -2.28
C GLY A 145 4.44 13.46 -2.65
N ILE A 146 5.34 14.15 -1.95
CA ILE A 146 5.86 15.47 -2.35
C ILE A 146 7.38 15.48 -2.22
N GLU A 147 8.01 16.38 -2.94
CA GLU A 147 9.42 16.73 -2.74
C GLU A 147 9.51 18.18 -2.29
N LEU A 148 10.19 18.42 -1.16
CA LEU A 148 10.38 19.78 -0.64
C LEU A 148 11.68 20.39 -1.16
N LYS A 149 11.63 21.68 -1.53
CA LYS A 149 12.80 22.45 -2.03
C LYS A 149 13.96 22.50 -1.04
N GLY A 150 13.65 22.52 0.26
CA GLY A 150 14.66 22.54 1.34
C GLY A 150 15.30 21.17 1.65
N GLY A 151 15.02 20.13 0.85
CA GLY A 151 15.63 18.81 0.98
C GLY A 151 15.38 18.15 2.34
N GLU A 152 16.38 17.42 2.84
CA GLU A 152 16.28 16.63 4.07
C GLU A 152 15.90 17.44 5.30
N LYS A 153 16.43 18.67 5.42
CA LYS A 153 16.11 19.53 6.56
C LYS A 153 14.63 19.90 6.56
N ALA A 154 14.08 20.30 5.41
CA ALA A 154 12.66 20.62 5.28
C ALA A 154 11.78 19.38 5.50
N GLY A 155 12.19 18.21 4.96
CA GLY A 155 11.47 16.95 5.15
C GLY A 155 11.35 16.55 6.63
N ARG A 156 12.46 16.64 7.39
CA ARG A 156 12.47 16.41 8.84
C ARG A 156 11.61 17.42 9.59
N GLN A 157 11.79 18.72 9.31
CA GLN A 157 11.05 19.78 9.98
C GLN A 157 9.55 19.66 9.75
N LEU A 158 9.10 19.34 8.53
CA LEU A 158 7.69 19.11 8.26
C LEU A 158 7.14 18.02 9.18
N ILE A 159 7.79 16.85 9.20
CA ILE A 159 7.37 15.73 10.03
C ILE A 159 7.36 16.06 11.53
N ASP A 160 8.38 16.76 12.02
CA ASP A 160 8.50 17.12 13.43
C ASP A 160 7.47 18.17 13.87
N ASN A 161 6.94 18.97 12.93
CA ASN A 161 5.98 20.04 13.21
C ASN A 161 4.51 19.61 13.09
N LEU A 162 4.20 18.43 12.52
CA LEU A 162 2.83 17.93 12.41
C LEU A 162 2.21 17.71 13.79
N LYS A 163 0.95 18.12 13.98
CA LYS A 163 0.25 18.02 15.27
C LYS A 163 -0.90 17.02 15.24
N MET A 164 -1.57 16.88 14.09
CA MET A 164 -2.67 15.95 13.91
C MET A 164 -2.23 14.71 13.14
N ILE A 165 -1.46 14.90 12.07
CA ILE A 165 -1.00 13.82 11.21
C ILE A 165 0.06 13.00 11.95
N TYR A 166 -0.13 11.68 12.01
CA TYR A 166 0.78 10.80 12.73
C TYR A 166 2.07 10.53 11.94
N HIS A 167 3.21 10.70 12.60
CA HIS A 167 4.51 10.24 12.09
C HIS A 167 4.71 8.75 12.36
N VAL A 168 4.32 7.91 11.41
CA VAL A 168 4.43 6.43 11.52
C VAL A 168 4.64 5.79 10.15
N ALA A 169 5.21 4.57 10.15
CA ALA A 169 5.59 3.87 8.91
C ALA A 169 4.44 3.11 8.22
N ASN A 170 3.32 2.85 8.90
CA ASN A 170 2.18 2.14 8.31
C ASN A 170 1.42 3.00 7.29
N ILE A 171 0.53 2.36 6.52
CA ILE A 171 -0.32 3.02 5.52
C ILE A 171 -1.72 2.39 5.53
N GLY A 172 -2.71 3.15 5.07
CA GLY A 172 -4.10 2.72 4.93
C GLY A 172 -4.89 2.61 6.23
N ASP A 173 -4.47 3.37 7.24
CA ASP A 173 -5.28 3.68 8.42
C ASP A 173 -6.38 4.71 8.06
N ALA A 174 -7.38 4.84 8.93
CA ALA A 174 -8.38 5.90 8.85
C ALA A 174 -7.77 7.27 9.18
N ARG A 175 -6.68 7.27 9.97
CA ARG A 175 -5.90 8.47 10.28
C ARG A 175 -4.95 8.82 9.14
N THR A 176 -4.76 10.11 8.90
CA THR A 176 -3.72 10.62 8.01
C THR A 176 -2.36 10.40 8.64
N LEU A 177 -1.44 9.82 7.86
CA LEU A 177 -0.09 9.46 8.29
C LEU A 177 0.92 10.10 7.34
N ALA A 178 2.04 10.58 7.87
CA ALA A 178 3.15 11.09 7.08
C ALA A 178 4.47 10.46 7.51
N ILE A 179 5.38 10.31 6.56
CA ILE A 179 6.73 9.86 6.85
C ILE A 179 7.72 10.46 5.87
N HIS A 180 8.91 10.80 6.36
CA HIS A 180 10.05 11.24 5.55
C HIS A 180 11.01 10.06 5.37
N PRO A 181 10.98 9.31 4.24
CA PRO A 181 11.64 8.02 4.14
C PRO A 181 13.16 8.08 4.25
N ALA A 182 13.80 9.12 3.72
CA ALA A 182 15.26 9.26 3.72
C ALA A 182 15.86 9.25 5.14
N SER A 183 15.16 9.83 6.12
CA SER A 183 15.61 9.85 7.53
C SER A 183 14.97 8.76 8.40
N THR A 184 14.16 7.86 7.83
CA THR A 184 13.40 6.85 8.59
C THR A 184 13.48 5.47 7.95
N THR A 185 12.50 5.09 7.12
CA THR A 185 12.36 3.75 6.54
C THR A 185 13.52 3.32 5.64
N HIS A 186 14.19 4.28 5.00
CA HIS A 186 15.33 4.04 4.11
C HIS A 186 16.64 4.55 4.71
N SER A 187 16.67 4.87 6.01
CA SER A 187 17.85 5.37 6.71
C SER A 187 19.01 4.37 6.75
N GLN A 188 18.75 3.08 6.51
CA GLN A 188 19.76 2.03 6.42
C GLN A 188 20.48 2.01 5.07
N LEU A 189 19.93 2.65 4.04
CA LEU A 189 20.53 2.74 2.71
C LEU A 189 21.53 3.89 2.64
N SER A 190 22.54 3.74 1.79
CA SER A 190 23.37 4.88 1.38
C SER A 190 22.55 5.89 0.58
N LYS A 191 23.02 7.14 0.51
CA LYS A 191 22.34 8.20 -0.26
C LYS A 191 22.14 7.83 -1.74
N THR A 192 23.09 7.11 -2.32
CA THR A 192 23.00 6.63 -3.71
C THR A 192 21.88 5.60 -3.86
N GLU A 193 21.81 4.61 -2.97
CA GLU A 193 20.75 3.59 -2.97
C GLU A 193 19.36 4.19 -2.67
N GLN A 194 19.28 5.24 -1.84
CA GLN A 194 18.04 5.99 -1.64
C GLN A 194 17.56 6.62 -2.96
N LEU A 195 18.45 7.28 -3.71
CA LEU A 195 18.10 7.87 -5.00
C LEU A 195 17.69 6.81 -6.04
N GLU A 196 18.38 5.67 -6.08
CA GLU A 196 18.04 4.56 -6.99
C GLU A 196 16.66 3.96 -6.70
N THR A 197 16.18 4.05 -5.46
CA THR A 197 14.84 3.62 -5.05
C THR A 197 13.79 4.73 -5.19
N GLY A 198 14.16 5.89 -5.73
CA GLY A 198 13.28 7.05 -5.92
C GLY A 198 13.03 7.87 -4.64
N VAL A 199 13.82 7.65 -3.59
CA VAL A 199 13.75 8.42 -2.34
C VAL A 199 14.74 9.57 -2.41
N THR A 200 14.24 10.75 -2.76
CA THR A 200 15.04 11.98 -2.71
C THR A 200 15.15 12.49 -1.26
N PRO A 201 16.19 13.28 -0.93
CA PRO A 201 16.34 13.84 0.41
C PRO A 201 15.16 14.69 0.87
N GLY A 202 14.38 15.29 -0.03
CA GLY A 202 13.20 16.09 0.32
C GLY A 202 11.87 15.35 0.25
N TYR A 203 11.89 14.03 0.00
CA TYR A 203 10.69 13.26 -0.25
C TYR A 203 9.89 13.00 1.04
N VAL A 204 8.63 13.41 1.07
CA VAL A 204 7.68 13.10 2.14
C VAL A 204 6.49 12.35 1.56
N ARG A 205 6.13 11.23 2.19
CA ARG A 205 5.02 10.37 1.79
C ARG A 205 3.87 10.48 2.77
N PHE A 206 2.68 10.67 2.24
CA PHE A 206 1.42 10.70 2.96
C PHE A 206 0.57 9.47 2.64
N SER A 207 -0.05 8.90 3.68
CA SER A 207 -1.20 8.01 3.57
C SER A 207 -2.40 8.78 4.09
N VAL A 208 -3.21 9.30 3.17
CA VAL A 208 -4.29 10.23 3.51
C VAL A 208 -5.47 9.48 4.12
N GLY A 209 -5.95 10.01 5.25
CA GLY A 209 -7.04 9.46 6.05
C GLY A 209 -8.41 10.02 5.67
N ILE A 210 -9.34 9.91 6.61
CA ILE A 210 -10.74 10.32 6.47
C ILE A 210 -11.11 11.50 7.36
N GLU A 211 -10.12 12.21 7.92
CA GLU A 211 -10.36 13.50 8.58
C GLU A 211 -10.96 14.51 7.59
N HIS A 212 -11.52 15.61 8.11
CA HIS A 212 -11.96 16.70 7.26
C HIS A 212 -10.76 17.27 6.50
N ILE A 213 -10.88 17.46 5.18
CA ILE A 213 -9.76 17.91 4.36
C ILE A 213 -9.16 19.24 4.84
N ASP A 214 -9.99 20.17 5.31
CA ASP A 214 -9.53 21.46 5.80
C ASP A 214 -8.64 21.33 7.04
N ASP A 215 -8.91 20.35 7.91
CA ASP A 215 -8.08 20.08 9.10
C ASP A 215 -6.73 19.45 8.71
N ILE A 216 -6.74 18.58 7.68
CA ILE A 216 -5.51 17.99 7.11
C ILE A 216 -4.64 19.10 6.52
N ILE A 217 -5.23 19.98 5.71
CA ILE A 217 -4.52 21.10 5.08
C ILE A 217 -4.02 22.07 6.15
N ALA A 218 -4.84 22.43 7.15
CA ALA A 218 -4.42 23.33 8.22
C ALA A 218 -3.25 22.78 9.05
N ASP A 219 -3.23 21.47 9.35
CA ASP A 219 -2.10 20.85 10.05
C ASP A 219 -0.80 20.86 9.20
N ILE A 220 -0.94 20.78 7.88
CA ILE A 220 0.18 20.85 6.93
C ILE A 220 0.67 22.29 6.76
N GLU A 221 -0.24 23.26 6.58
CA GLU A 221 0.07 24.70 6.50
C GLU A 221 0.88 25.13 7.72
N GLN A 222 0.37 24.86 8.93
CA GLN A 222 1.07 25.24 10.16
C GLN A 222 2.43 24.52 10.32
N ALA A 223 2.59 23.34 9.74
CA ALA A 223 3.85 22.60 9.81
C ALA A 223 4.89 23.09 8.78
N LEU A 224 4.43 23.64 7.65
CA LEU A 224 5.26 24.25 6.61
C LEU A 224 5.68 25.69 6.95
N ASP A 225 4.87 26.42 7.72
CA ASP A 225 5.10 27.81 8.16
C ASP A 225 6.53 28.11 8.65
N PRO A 226 7.15 27.30 9.53
CA PRO A 226 8.52 27.52 9.99
C PRO A 226 9.58 27.28 8.92
N ILE A 227 9.25 26.48 7.89
CA ILE A 227 10.15 26.13 6.79
C ILE A 227 10.19 27.27 5.76
N GLU A 228 9.09 28.00 5.57
CA GLU A 228 9.04 29.18 4.68
C GLU A 228 9.86 30.36 5.20
N LYS A 229 9.95 30.49 6.52
CA LYS A 229 10.65 31.61 7.18
C LYS A 229 12.17 31.37 7.34
N ALA A 230 12.66 30.18 6.97
CA ALA A 230 14.04 29.73 7.17
C ALA A 230 14.87 29.82 5.88
#